data_AF-A0A920KM08-F1
#
_entry.id   AF-A0A920KM08-F1
#
_cell.length_a   1.000
_cell.length_b   1.000
_cell.length_c   1.000
_cell.angle_alpha   90.00
_cell.angle_beta   90.00
_cell.angle_gamma   90.00
#
_symmetry.space_group_name_H-M   'P 1'
#
loop_
_entity.id
_entity.type
_entity.pdbx_description
1 polymer ?
#
loop_
_entity_poly.entity_id
_entity_poly.type
_entity_poly.pdbx_seq_one_letter_code
_entity_poly.pdbx_strand_id
1 'polypeptide(L)' 'MIVCLFLCTALKILDLIEDLEENLKTNIISSNQAIIWDSLRLSKTNNKIDGFGKLFKLH' A
#
# COMPACT_ATOMS: atom_id res chain seq x y z
N MET A 1 11.90 -4.18 -5.53
CA MET A 1 10.95 -3.68 -4.54
C MET A 1 11.38 -2.28 -4.16
N ILE A 2 10.66 -1.26 -4.64
CA ILE A 2 10.99 0.14 -4.35
C ILE A 2 10.19 0.53 -3.10
N VAL A 3 10.90 0.81 -2.01
CA VAL A 3 10.30 1.35 -0.79
C VAL A 3 10.41 2.86 -0.86
N CYS A 4 9.28 3.53 -1.05
CA CYS A 4 9.23 4.99 -1.09
C CYS A 4 9.00 5.53 0.33
N LEU A 5 10.07 6.01 0.98
CA LEU A 5 10.03 6.67 2.29
C LEU A 5 9.58 8.13 2.15
N PHE A 6 8.28 8.35 1.91
CA PHE A 6 7.70 9.70 2.00
C PHE A 6 7.35 10.00 3.45
N LEU A 7 8.25 10.70 4.15
CA LEU A 7 8.21 10.87 5.60
C LEU A 7 7.14 11.85 6.15
N CYS A 8 6.20 12.38 5.35
CA CYS A 8 5.21 13.32 5.89
C CYS A 8 3.96 13.47 5.02
N THR A 9 2.80 13.01 5.52
CA THR A 9 1.44 13.39 5.08
C THR A 9 0.99 13.07 3.64
N ALA A 10 1.57 12.09 2.97
CA ALA A 10 1.13 11.66 1.63
C ALA A 10 -0.02 10.64 1.63
N LEU A 11 -1.08 10.81 2.44
CA LEU A 11 -2.26 9.91 2.41
C LEU A 11 -2.86 9.78 0.99
N LYS A 12 -2.76 10.86 0.21
CA LYS A 12 -3.23 10.94 -1.18
C LYS A 12 -2.44 10.06 -2.16
N ILE A 13 -1.27 9.55 -1.76
CA ILE A 13 -0.50 8.63 -2.61
C ILE A 13 -1.08 7.22 -2.60
N LEU A 14 -1.83 6.84 -1.55
CA LEU A 14 -2.36 5.48 -1.41
C LEU A 14 -3.28 5.11 -2.57
N ASP A 15 -4.13 6.05 -2.99
CA ASP A 15 -5.04 5.92 -4.13
C ASP A 15 -4.31 5.86 -5.48
N LEU A 16 -3.09 6.39 -5.54
CA LEU A 16 -2.25 6.42 -6.75
C LEU A 16 -1.29 5.23 -6.84
N ILE A 17 -1.10 4.46 -5.76
CA ILE A 17 -0.14 3.35 -5.74
C ILE A 17 -0.53 2.30 -6.78
N GLU A 18 -1.80 1.96 -6.92
CA GLU A 18 -2.24 0.96 -7.90
C GLU A 18 -1.91 1.41 -9.34
N ASP A 19 -2.26 2.64 -9.70
CA ASP A 19 -1.92 3.23 -10.99
C ASP A 19 -0.40 3.26 -11.22
N LEU A 20 0.38 3.62 -10.20
CA LEU A 20 1.85 3.67 -10.29
C LEU A 20 2.45 2.27 -10.46
N GLU A 21 1.94 1.26 -9.75
CA GLU A 21 2.38 -0.13 -9.87
C GLU A 21 2.08 -0.69 -11.27
N GLU A 22 0.94 -0.34 -11.86
CA GLU A 22 0.57 -0.71 -13.22
C GLU A 22 1.46 -0.02 -14.26
N ASN A 23 1.65 1.29 -14.13
CA ASN A 23 2.46 2.08 -15.06
C ASN A 23 3.95 1.69 -15.02
N LEU A 24 4.51 1.50 -13.82
CA LEU A 24 5.92 1.17 -13.62
C LEU A 24 6.20 -0.35 -13.65
N LYS A 25 5.15 -1.18 -13.77
CA LYS A 25 5.21 -2.65 -13.71
C LYS A 25 6.03 -3.17 -12.53
N THR A 26 6.04 -2.43 -11.43
CA THR A 26 6.91 -2.66 -10.27
C THR A 26 6.07 -2.61 -9.01
N ASN A 27 6.38 -3.44 -8.02
CA ASN A 27 5.73 -3.41 -6.71
C ASN A 27 6.22 -2.21 -5.89
N ILE A 28 5.29 -1.37 -5.45
CA ILE A 28 5.54 -0.12 -4.73
C ILE A 28 4.90 -0.22 -3.36
N ILE A 29 5.71 -0.03 -2.33
CA ILE A 29 5.22 -0.01 -0.95
C ILE A 29 5.60 1.32 -0.33
N SER A 30 4.62 2.00 0.27
CA SER A 30 4.83 3.19 1.09
C SER A 30 4.80 2.86 2.58
N SER A 31 5.43 3.69 3.40
CA SER A 31 5.40 3.52 4.87
C SER A 31 3.98 3.55 5.42
N ASN A 32 3.12 4.46 4.93
CA ASN A 32 1.72 4.54 5.36
C ASN A 32 0.94 3.28 4.98
N GLN A 33 1.12 2.78 3.75
CA GLN A 33 0.48 1.54 3.30
C GLN A 33 0.90 0.35 4.17
N ALA A 34 2.18 0.24 4.50
CA ALA A 34 2.71 -0.81 5.36
C ALA A 34 2.15 -0.74 6.80
N ILE A 35 2.09 0.45 7.40
CA ILE A 35 1.53 0.65 8.76
C ILE A 35 0.04 0.31 8.80
N ILE A 36 -0.73 0.74 7.79
CA ILE A 36 -2.16 0.43 7.70
C ILE A 36 -2.35 -1.08 7.52
N TRP A 37 -1.58 -1.71 6.64
CA TRP A 37 -1.62 -3.16 6.42
C TRP A 37 -1.32 -3.94 7.70
N ASP A 38 -0.26 -3.55 8.42
CA ASP A 38 0.12 -4.18 9.68
C ASP A 38 -0.96 -3.99 10.75
N SER A 39 -1.52 -2.78 10.86
CA SER A 39 -2.62 -2.49 11.79
C SER A 39 -3.87 -3.33 11.50
N LEU A 40 -4.22 -3.53 10.23
CA LEU A 40 -5.35 -4.40 9.83
C LEU A 40 -5.08 -5.87 10.21
N ARG A 41 -3.85 -6.36 10.02
CA ARG A 41 -3.45 -7.71 10.43
C ARG A 41 -3.49 -7.90 11.93
N LEU A 42 -3.00 -6.93 12.70
CA LEU A 42 -3.10 -6.91 14.16
C LEU A 42 -4.57 -6.91 14.63
N SER A 43 -5.44 -6.22 13.90
CA SER A 43 -6.89 -6.21 14.14
C SER A 43 -7.62 -7.47 13.64
N LYS A 44 -6.91 -8.50 13.14
CA LYS A 44 -7.48 -9.73 12.53
C LYS A 44 -8.39 -9.47 11.33
N THR A 45 -8.22 -8.32 10.67
CA THR A 45 -8.94 -7.98 9.45
C THR A 45 -8.08 -8.36 8.24
N ASN A 46 -8.36 -9.54 7.68
CA ASN A 46 -7.62 -10.09 6.53
C ASN A 46 -8.37 -9.92 5.20
N ASN A 47 -9.29 -8.97 5.15
CA ASN A 47 -10.04 -8.67 3.93
C ASN A 47 -9.09 -8.12 2.89
N LYS A 48 -9.24 -8.60 1.65
CA LYS A 48 -8.56 -8.02 0.50
C LYS A 48 -9.19 -6.67 0.21
N ILE A 49 -8.35 -5.67 -0.01
CA ILE A 49 -8.79 -4.30 -0.33
C ILE A 49 -8.23 -3.93 -1.69
N ASP A 50 -9.12 -3.64 -2.63
CA ASP A 50 -8.80 -3.14 -3.96
C ASP A 50 -8.64 -1.60 -3.94
N GLY A 51 -7.97 -1.01 -4.92
CA GLY A 51 -7.79 0.45 -5.02
C GLY A 51 -6.52 0.99 -4.35
N PHE A 52 -5.78 0.18 -3.60
CA PHE A 52 -4.66 0.65 -2.76
C PHE A 52 -3.35 -0.13 -3.01
N GLY A 53 -3.20 -0.70 -4.20
CA GLY A 53 -2.03 -1.46 -4.62
C GLY A 53 -2.00 -2.91 -4.15
N LYS A 54 -0.96 -3.64 -4.55
CA LYS A 54 -0.85 -5.09 -4.37
C LYS A 54 -0.70 -5.54 -2.93
N LEU A 55 -0.17 -4.69 -2.03
CA LEU A 55 0.06 -5.06 -0.63
C LEU A 55 -1.22 -5.52 0.09
N PHE A 56 -2.34 -4.81 -0.12
CA PHE A 56 -3.62 -5.15 0.51
C PHE A 56 -4.35 -6.33 -0.13
N LYS A 57 -3.86 -6.82 -1.28
CA LYS A 57 -4.39 -8.03 -1.94
C LYS A 57 -3.69 -9.30 -1.45
N LEU A 58 -2.51 -9.17 -0.84
CA LEU A 58 -1.81 -10.27 -0.19
C LEU A 58 -2.58 -10.69 1.07
N HIS A 59 -2.67 -12.00 1.33
CA HIS A 59 -3.36 -12.58 2.49
C HIS A 59 -2.35 -12.88 3.58
#